data_AF-G3ISY2-F1
#
_entry.id   AF-G3ISY2-F1
#
_cell.length_a   1.000
_cell.length_b   1.000
_cell.length_c   1.000
_cell.angle_alpha   90.00
_cell.angle_beta   90.00
_cell.angle_gamma   90.00
#
_symmetry.space_group_name_H-M   'P 1'
#
loop_
_entity.id
_entity.type
_entity.pdbx_description
1 polymer ?
#
loop_
_entity_poly.entity_id
_entity_poly.type
_entity_poly.pdbx_seq_one_letter_code
_entity_poly.pdbx_strand_id
1 'polypeptide(L)'
;MPSKTEECSADQHPQFQLEELAALSNQVSECAAAEAWEQLAVVLDLRQHCLEKLFSEAVMASEALKSLASSIIEEDAVLIERIQEQKKILEKQIVAFDKGRQATQAYTSVG
;
A
#
# COMPACT_ATOMS: atom_id res chain seq x y z
N MET A 1 -27.23 12.48 40.92
CA MET A 1 -27.82 12.73 39.60
C MET A 1 -26.90 12.09 38.57
N PRO A 2 -27.35 11.11 37.78
CA PRO A 2 -26.48 10.37 36.87
C PRO A 2 -26.25 11.13 35.55
N SER A 3 -25.01 11.02 35.09
CA SER A 3 -24.51 10.91 33.72
C SER A 3 -25.17 11.73 32.61
N LYS A 4 -24.45 12.74 32.13
CA LYS A 4 -24.59 13.22 30.75
C LYS A 4 -23.40 12.68 29.97
N THR A 5 -23.56 11.47 29.46
CA THR A 5 -22.66 10.86 28.48
C THR A 5 -22.78 11.72 27.23
N GLU A 6 -21.71 12.41 26.86
CA GLU A 6 -21.64 13.14 25.60
C GLU A 6 -21.72 12.12 24.47
N GLU A 7 -22.85 12.13 23.77
CA GLU A 7 -23.06 11.39 22.53
C GLU A 7 -22.05 11.90 21.50
N CYS A 8 -20.95 11.17 21.32
CA CYS A 8 -20.08 11.32 20.18
C CYS A 8 -20.92 10.98 18.93
N SER A 9 -21.23 11.98 18.11
CA SER A 9 -22.08 11.84 16.93
C SER A 9 -21.53 10.80 15.96
N ALA A 10 -22.27 9.71 15.76
CA ALA A 10 -21.95 8.59 14.88
C ALA A 10 -21.68 9.00 13.41
N ASP A 11 -22.11 10.19 12.99
CA ASP A 11 -21.93 10.70 11.62
C ASP A 11 -20.51 11.21 11.32
N GLN A 12 -19.68 11.48 12.32
CA GLN A 12 -18.29 11.95 12.10
C GLN A 12 -17.32 10.80 11.78
N HIS A 13 -17.64 9.60 12.29
CA HIS A 13 -16.78 8.43 12.22
C HIS A 13 -16.44 7.94 10.79
N PRO A 14 -17.39 7.89 9.83
CA PRO A 14 -17.09 7.48 8.46
C PRO A 14 -16.33 8.55 7.66
N GLN A 15 -16.47 9.84 7.99
CA GLN A 15 -15.72 10.92 7.30
C GLN A 15 -14.23 10.87 7.64
N PHE A 16 -13.89 10.65 8.92
CA PHE A 16 -12.50 10.49 9.35
C PHE A 16 -11.81 9.28 8.68
N GLN A 17 -12.52 8.16 8.51
CA GLN A 17 -11.98 6.97 7.84
C GLN A 17 -11.71 7.21 6.35
N LEU A 18 -12.51 8.03 5.67
CA LEU A 18 -12.28 8.38 4.26
C LEU A 18 -11.09 9.32 4.08
N GLU A 19 -10.90 10.29 4.96
CA GLU A 19 -9.73 11.17 4.96
C GLU A 19 -8.44 10.39 5.25
N GLU A 20 -8.48 9.49 6.23
CA GLU A 20 -7.37 8.59 6.55
C GLU A 20 -7.01 7.71 5.34
N LEU A 21 -8.01 7.13 4.67
CA LEU A 21 -7.81 6.32 3.49
C LEU A 21 -7.17 7.10 2.33
N ALA A 22 -7.62 8.34 2.09
CA ALA A 22 -7.04 9.20 1.07
C ALA A 22 -5.57 9.56 1.38
N ALA A 23 -5.26 9.85 2.66
CA ALA A 23 -3.88 10.09 3.10
C ALA A 23 -2.99 8.85 2.89
N LEU A 24 -3.51 7.66 3.19
CA LEU A 24 -2.80 6.40 2.97
C LEU A 24 -2.57 6.12 1.48
N SER A 25 -3.54 6.36 0.59
CA SER A 25 -3.34 6.23 -0.87
C SER A 25 -2.24 7.16 -1.40
N ASN A 26 -2.14 8.38 -0.86
CA ASN A 26 -1.04 9.29 -1.20
C ASN A 26 0.31 8.75 -0.72
N GLN A 27 0.39 8.28 0.53
CA GLN A 27 1.62 7.71 1.08
C GLN A 27 2.08 6.45 0.33
N VAL A 28 1.14 5.59 -0.08
CA VAL A 28 1.43 4.43 -0.95
C VAL A 28 2.11 4.88 -2.24
N SER A 29 1.53 5.89 -2.90
CA SER A 29 2.08 6.45 -4.15
C SER A 29 3.47 7.05 -3.95
N GLU A 30 3.68 7.79 -2.86
CA GLU A 30 4.98 8.38 -2.50
C GLU A 30 6.03 7.30 -2.20
N CYS A 31 5.69 6.29 -1.40
CA CYS A 31 6.60 5.20 -1.07
C CYS A 31 7.00 4.39 -2.31
N ALA A 32 6.04 4.12 -3.20
CA ALA A 32 6.31 3.46 -4.47
C ALA A 32 7.15 4.33 -5.42
N ALA A 33 7.04 5.65 -5.33
CA ALA A 33 7.87 6.58 -6.08
C ALA A 33 9.30 6.69 -5.56
N ALA A 34 9.46 6.66 -4.25
CA ALA A 34 10.75 6.71 -3.57
C ALA A 34 11.44 5.34 -3.46
N GLU A 35 10.83 4.27 -3.96
CA GLU A 35 11.29 2.87 -3.79
C GLU A 35 11.50 2.49 -2.30
N ALA A 36 10.72 3.10 -1.41
CA ALA A 36 10.76 2.88 0.03
C ALA A 36 9.98 1.62 0.40
N TRP A 37 10.43 0.45 -0.07
CA TRP A 37 9.68 -0.81 -0.02
C TRP A 37 9.29 -1.28 1.39
N GLU A 38 10.17 -1.08 2.38
CA GLU A 38 9.87 -1.43 3.78
C GLU A 38 8.74 -0.56 4.35
N GLN A 39 8.77 0.74 4.05
CA GLN A 39 7.71 1.66 4.47
C GLN A 39 6.41 1.42 3.71
N LEU A 40 6.50 1.11 2.41
CA LEU A 40 5.34 0.76 1.58
C LEU A 40 4.56 -0.41 2.19
N ALA A 41 5.24 -1.44 2.69
CA ALA A 41 4.59 -2.58 3.34
C ALA A 41 3.79 -2.17 4.58
N VAL A 42 4.33 -1.27 5.42
CA VAL A 42 3.65 -0.75 6.61
C VAL A 42 2.41 0.07 6.23
N VAL A 43 2.53 0.96 5.24
CA VAL A 43 1.41 1.80 4.80
C VAL A 43 0.29 0.95 4.18
N LEU A 44 0.63 -0.08 3.41
CA LEU A 44 -0.35 -1.01 2.84
C LEU A 44 -1.11 -1.79 3.93
N ASP A 45 -0.41 -2.22 4.99
CA ASP A 45 -1.05 -2.90 6.12
C ASP A 45 -2.03 -1.97 6.86
N LEU A 46 -1.66 -0.71 7.08
CA LEU A 46 -2.55 0.30 7.67
C LEU A 46 -3.77 0.58 6.77
N ARG A 47 -3.56 0.70 5.46
CA ARG A 47 -4.64 0.86 4.47
C ARG A 47 -5.60 -0.31 4.50
N GLN A 48 -5.09 -1.54 4.57
CA GLN A 48 -5.91 -2.74 4.69
C GLN A 48 -6.77 -2.73 5.95
N HIS A 49 -6.21 -2.42 7.11
CA HIS A 49 -6.97 -2.32 8.37
C HIS A 49 -8.06 -1.24 8.30
N CYS A 50 -7.76 -0.09 7.70
CA CYS A 50 -8.74 0.99 7.50
C CYS A 50 -9.90 0.52 6.61
N LEU A 51 -9.60 -0.18 5.52
CA LEU A 51 -10.61 -0.73 4.61
C LEU A 51 -11.48 -1.79 5.29
N GLU A 52 -10.87 -2.73 6.01
CA GLU A 52 -11.62 -3.76 6.73
C GLU A 52 -12.60 -3.14 7.72
N LYS A 53 -12.18 -2.09 8.45
CA LYS A 53 -13.06 -1.35 9.35
C LYS A 53 -14.20 -0.66 8.59
N LEU A 54 -13.88 0.09 7.55
CA LEU A 54 -14.85 0.86 6.77
C LEU A 54 -15.91 -0.02 6.10
N PHE A 55 -15.51 -1.19 5.57
CA PHE A 55 -16.42 -2.13 4.92
C PHE A 55 -17.15 -3.08 5.88
N SER A 56 -16.61 -3.34 7.07
CA SER A 56 -17.28 -4.17 8.09
C SER A 56 -18.39 -3.41 8.84
N GLU A 57 -18.25 -2.09 8.99
CA GLU A 57 -19.25 -1.21 9.61
C GLU A 57 -20.40 -0.83 8.63
N ALA A 58 -20.23 -1.13 7.33
CA ALA A 58 -21.21 -0.80 6.30
C ALA A 58 -22.42 -1.77 6.32
N VAL A 59 -23.52 -1.33 6.94
CA VAL A 59 -24.77 -2.12 7.05
C VAL A 59 -25.44 -2.37 5.69
N MET A 60 -25.22 -1.51 4.70
CA MET A 60 -25.68 -1.66 3.32
C MET A 60 -24.68 -1.01 2.34
N ALA A 61 -24.33 -1.73 1.26
CA ALA A 61 -23.46 -1.20 0.22
C ALA A 61 -24.15 -0.07 -0.57
N SER A 62 -23.85 1.17 -0.22
CA SER A 62 -24.27 2.34 -0.98
C SER A 62 -23.55 2.40 -2.34
N GLU A 63 -24.13 3.07 -3.33
CA GLU A 63 -23.45 3.29 -4.62
C GLU A 63 -22.13 4.06 -4.45
N ALA A 64 -22.06 4.96 -3.46
CA ALA A 64 -20.83 5.66 -3.10
C ALA A 64 -19.74 4.69 -2.60
N LEU A 65 -20.11 3.73 -1.75
CA LEU A 65 -19.18 2.73 -1.23
C LEU A 65 -18.68 1.79 -2.33
N LYS A 66 -19.55 1.42 -3.28
CA LYS A 66 -19.16 0.64 -4.47
C LYS A 66 -18.21 1.42 -5.36
N SER A 67 -18.50 2.70 -5.62
CA SER A 67 -17.61 3.56 -6.41
C SER A 67 -16.24 3.72 -5.75
N LEU A 68 -16.21 3.85 -4.43
CA LEU A 68 -14.98 3.90 -3.65
C LEU A 68 -14.18 2.59 -3.81
N ALA A 69 -14.84 1.44 -3.63
CA ALA A 69 -14.21 0.13 -3.80
C ALA A 69 -13.59 -0.03 -5.20
N SER A 70 -14.31 0.37 -6.24
CA SER A 70 -13.80 0.34 -7.62
C SER A 70 -12.57 1.22 -7.80
N SER A 71 -12.59 2.45 -7.27
CA SER A 71 -11.45 3.37 -7.33
C SER A 71 -10.20 2.78 -6.67
N ILE A 72 -10.36 2.15 -5.51
CA ILE A 72 -9.27 1.50 -4.77
C ILE A 72 -8.69 0.34 -5.58
N ILE A 73 -9.54 -0.47 -6.21
CA ILE A 73 -9.11 -1.58 -7.06
C ILE A 73 -8.32 -1.06 -8.28
N GLU A 74 -8.75 0.03 -8.88
CA GLU A 74 -8.04 0.67 -9.99
C GLU A 74 -6.67 1.22 -9.56
N GLU A 75 -6.60 1.90 -8.41
CA GLU A 75 -5.33 2.35 -7.79
C GLU A 75 -4.38 1.18 -7.56
N ASP A 76 -4.89 0.08 -7.00
CA ASP A 76 -4.08 -1.11 -6.68
C ASP A 76 -3.55 -1.80 -7.94
N ALA A 77 -4.33 -1.81 -9.02
CA ALA A 77 -3.88 -2.36 -10.30
C ALA A 77 -2.65 -1.58 -10.83
N VAL A 78 -2.69 -0.25 -10.77
CA VAL A 78 -1.56 0.60 -11.19
C VAL A 78 -0.34 0.37 -10.30
N LEU A 79 -0.54 0.25 -8.98
CA LEU A 79 0.54 -0.03 -8.04
C LEU A 79 1.19 -1.40 -8.31
N ILE A 80 0.38 -2.43 -8.57
CA ILE A 80 0.86 -3.79 -8.87
C ILE A 80 1.71 -3.78 -10.14
N GLU A 81 1.27 -3.09 -11.20
CA GLU A 81 2.05 -2.97 -12.43
C GLU A 81 3.43 -2.34 -12.16
N ARG A 82 3.48 -1.27 -11.36
CA ARG A 82 4.73 -0.62 -10.96
C ARG A 82 5.66 -1.54 -10.16
N ILE A 83 5.12 -2.28 -9.20
CA ILE A 83 5.89 -3.25 -8.40
C ILE A 83 6.46 -4.35 -9.31
N GLN A 84 5.68 -4.84 -10.27
CA GLN A 84 6.13 -5.86 -11.22
C GLN A 84 7.23 -5.34 -12.14
N GLU A 85 7.16 -4.09 -12.59
CA GLU A 85 8.22 -3.46 -13.38
C GLU A 85 9.52 -3.38 -12.57
N GLN A 86 9.45 -2.91 -11.33
CA GLN A 86 10.61 -2.80 -10.45
C GLN A 86 11.23 -4.17 -10.13
N LYS A 87 10.41 -5.19 -9.92
CA LYS A 87 10.88 -6.58 -9.77
C LYS A 87 11.69 -7.04 -10.98
N LYS A 88 11.23 -6.77 -12.21
CA LYS A 88 11.95 -7.13 -13.44
C LYS A 88 13.29 -6.39 -13.56
N ILE A 89 13.37 -5.14 -13.11
CA ILE A 89 14.61 -4.36 -13.09
C ILE A 89 15.61 -5.02 -12.14
N LEU A 90 15.19 -5.32 -10.91
CA LEU A 90 16.03 -5.97 -9.90
C LEU A 90 16.51 -7.36 -10.35
N GLU A 91 15.64 -8.17 -10.96
CA GLU A 91 16.03 -9.48 -11.50
C GLU A 91 17.17 -9.36 -12.53
N LYS A 92 17.12 -8.36 -13.42
CA LYS A 92 18.21 -8.10 -14.38
C LYS A 92 19.50 -7.69 -13.69
N GLN A 93 19.42 -6.85 -12.66
CA GLN A 93 20.58 -6.41 -11.89
C GLN A 93 21.25 -7.56 -11.14
N ILE A 94 20.46 -8.46 -10.53
CA ILE A 94 20.97 -9.65 -9.84
C ILE A 94 21.75 -10.54 -10.82
N VAL A 95 21.19 -10.81 -12.00
CA VAL A 95 21.87 -11.62 -13.02
C VAL A 95 23.18 -10.97 -13.48
N ALA A 96 23.19 -9.65 -13.66
CA ALA A 96 24.40 -8.92 -14.04
C ALA A 96 25.47 -8.98 -12.94
N PHE A 97 25.05 -8.81 -11.68
CA PHE A 97 25.92 -8.91 -10.51
C PHE A 97 26.53 -10.31 -10.38
N ASP A 98 25.74 -11.36 -10.54
CA ASP A 98 26.21 -12.75 -10.47
C ASP A 98 27.27 -13.07 -11.52
N LYS A 99 27.09 -12.56 -12.76
CA LYS A 99 28.10 -12.68 -13.82
C LYS A 99 29.39 -11.94 -13.44
N GLY A 100 29.28 -10.74 -12.88
CA GLY A 100 30.44 -9.98 -12.39
C GLY A 100 31.18 -10.71 -11.27
N ARG A 101 30.44 -11.33 -10.34
CA ARG A 101 31.01 -12.15 -9.27
C ARG A 101 31.75 -13.37 -9.80
N GLN A 102 31.16 -14.11 -10.76
CA GLN A 102 31.81 -15.26 -11.41
C GLN A 102 33.09 -14.86 -12.15
N ALA A 103 33.07 -13.74 -12.88
CA ALA A 103 34.26 -13.24 -13.57
C ALA A 103 35.38 -12.90 -12.58
N THR A 104 35.05 -12.23 -11.46
CA THR A 104 36.03 -11.87 -10.42
C THR A 104 36.65 -13.13 -9.80
N GLN A 105 35.83 -14.14 -9.50
CA GLN A 105 36.31 -15.42 -8.96
C GLN A 105 37.27 -16.13 -9.94
N ALA A 106 36.96 -16.11 -11.23
CA ALA A 106 37.83 -16.68 -12.26
C ALA A 106 39.21 -16.00 -12.27
N TYR A 107 39.27 -14.67 -12.19
CA TYR A 107 40.55 -13.95 -12.13
C TYR A 107 41.35 -14.24 -10.86
N THR A 108 40.70 -14.40 -9.70
CA THR A 108 41.39 -14.75 -8.44
C THR A 108 41.84 -16.20 -8.37
N SER A 109 41.27 -17.10 -9.19
CA SER A 109 41.65 -18.53 -9.22
C SER A 109 42.81 -18.85 -10.17
N VAL A 110 43.21 -17.90 -11.00
CA VAL A 110 44.24 -18.05 -12.05
C VAL A 110 45.57 -17.38 -11.66
N GLY A 111 45.62 -16.66 -10.53
CA GLY A 111 46.84 -16.09 -9.93
C GLY A 111 47.27 -16.84 -8.68
#